data_AF-N8X010-F1
#
_entry.id   AF-N8X010-F1
#
_cell.length_a   1.000
_cell.length_b   1.000
_cell.length_c   1.000
_cell.angle_alpha   90.00
_cell.angle_beta   90.00
_cell.angle_gamma   90.00
#
_symmetry.space_group_name_H-M   'P 1'
#
loop_
_entity.id
_entity.type
_entity.pdbx_description
1 polymer ?
#
loop_
_entity_poly.entity_id
_entity_poly.type
_entity_poly.pdbx_seq_one_letter_code
_entity_poly.pdbx_strand_id
1 'polypeptide(L)'
;MQITLEIKCPTCLSDSIKKNGFKLYGKQKYQCKNCKRHFIGDHALSYRGSHSNITCSVPMKEPKYTPEIRERTVQLLIESEKDYPSNSAAITAIAPKIGCTPETLRVWYQKHLDQQNPIKVQQISDQEKMKQMEREIKELKRANEILRKAAAFFAQAELDRLHK
;
A
#
# COMPACT_ATOMS: atom_id res chain seq x y z
N MET A 1 -25.65 5.13 -25.08
CA MET A 1 -24.78 6.28 -25.42
C MET A 1 -23.34 5.91 -25.09
N GLN A 2 -22.46 5.79 -26.08
CA GLN A 2 -21.03 5.53 -25.85
C GLN A 2 -20.34 6.87 -25.57
N ILE A 3 -19.90 7.09 -24.33
CA ILE A 3 -19.09 8.26 -23.98
C ILE A 3 -17.66 7.97 -24.43
N THR A 4 -17.23 8.58 -25.53
CA THR A 4 -15.84 8.52 -25.99
C THR A 4 -15.00 9.56 -25.24
N LEU A 5 -14.20 9.12 -24.28
CA LEU A 5 -13.23 9.99 -23.58
C LEU A 5 -11.98 10.15 -24.47
N GLU A 6 -11.74 11.38 -24.96
CA GLU A 6 -10.54 11.71 -25.75
C GLU A 6 -9.33 11.92 -24.82
N ILE A 7 -8.34 11.04 -24.91
CA ILE A 7 -7.08 11.18 -24.18
C ILE A 7 -6.15 12.07 -25.02
N LYS A 8 -5.65 13.18 -24.44
CA LYS A 8 -4.70 14.10 -25.09
C LYS A 8 -3.35 14.13 -24.39
N CYS A 9 -2.28 14.43 -25.13
CA CYS A 9 -0.96 14.56 -24.55
C CYS A 9 -0.86 15.82 -23.69
N PRO A 10 -0.45 15.75 -22.40
CA PRO A 10 -0.37 16.93 -21.53
C PRO A 10 0.73 17.94 -21.91
N THR A 11 1.53 17.68 -22.95
CA THR A 11 2.61 18.59 -23.39
C THR A 11 2.32 19.23 -24.72
N CYS A 12 1.93 18.42 -25.71
CA CYS A 12 1.71 18.90 -27.08
C CYS A 12 0.24 18.85 -27.49
N LEU A 13 -0.65 18.45 -26.58
CA LEU A 13 -2.10 18.31 -26.81
C LEU A 13 -2.50 17.39 -27.97
N SER A 14 -1.54 16.67 -28.56
CA SER A 14 -1.83 15.74 -29.65
C SER A 14 -2.61 14.51 -29.17
N ASP A 15 -3.49 14.03 -30.04
CA ASP A 15 -4.28 12.80 -29.87
C ASP A 15 -3.50 11.54 -30.29
N SER A 16 -2.31 11.74 -30.86
CA SER A 16 -1.42 10.68 -31.36
C SER A 16 -0.72 9.95 -30.20
N ILE A 17 -1.46 9.10 -29.50
CA ILE A 17 -1.00 8.41 -28.28
C ILE A 17 -1.00 6.90 -28.49
N LYS A 18 0.01 6.21 -27.95
CA LYS A 18 0.07 4.75 -27.87
C LYS A 18 0.03 4.27 -26.42
N LYS A 19 -0.60 3.13 -26.18
CA LYS A 19 -0.53 2.39 -24.91
C LYS A 19 0.88 1.79 -24.77
N ASN A 20 1.53 2.01 -23.63
CA ASN A 20 2.90 1.59 -23.35
C ASN A 20 2.96 0.78 -22.04
N GLY A 21 2.21 -0.32 -21.99
CA GLY A 21 2.13 -1.22 -20.84
C GLY A 21 1.35 -0.64 -19.65
N PHE A 22 1.38 -1.37 -18.54
CA PHE A 22 0.67 -1.04 -17.30
C PHE A 22 1.64 -0.83 -16.14
N LYS A 23 1.23 -0.01 -15.18
CA LYS A 23 1.88 0.07 -13.87
C LYS A 23 1.47 -1.11 -13.00
N LEU A 24 2.28 -1.42 -11.98
CA LEU A 24 2.02 -2.50 -11.02
C LEU A 24 0.65 -2.37 -10.32
N TYR A 25 0.16 -1.14 -10.18
CA TYR A 25 -1.14 -0.81 -9.61
C TYR A 25 -2.27 -0.67 -10.65
N GLY A 26 -2.10 -1.22 -11.86
CA GLY A 26 -3.16 -1.35 -12.86
C GLY A 26 -3.40 -0.15 -13.78
N LYS A 27 -2.74 1.00 -13.57
CA LYS A 27 -2.93 2.16 -14.48
C LYS A 27 -2.21 1.96 -15.82
N GLN A 28 -2.91 2.28 -16.91
CA GLN A 28 -2.36 2.29 -18.26
C GLN A 28 -1.34 3.42 -18.40
N LYS A 29 -0.13 3.07 -18.83
CA LYS A 29 0.88 4.04 -19.25
C LYS A 29 0.67 4.37 -20.71
N TYR A 30 0.72 5.64 -21.04
CA TYR A 30 0.59 6.16 -22.40
C TYR A 30 1.90 6.82 -22.82
N GLN A 31 2.20 6.77 -24.13
CA GLN A 31 3.29 7.52 -24.73
C GLN A 31 2.76 8.32 -25.92
N CYS A 32 3.04 9.61 -25.94
CA CYS A 32 2.78 10.44 -27.10
C CYS A 32 3.74 10.08 -28.25
N LYS A 33 3.23 9.90 -29.47
CA LYS A 33 4.06 9.62 -30.65
C LYS A 33 4.84 10.84 -31.12
N ASN A 34 4.31 12.04 -30.91
CA ASN A 34 4.87 13.32 -31.36
C ASN A 34 6.03 13.76 -30.45
N CYS A 35 5.76 14.02 -29.16
CA CYS A 35 6.78 14.52 -28.22
C CYS A 35 7.47 13.42 -27.39
N LYS A 36 7.15 12.14 -27.63
CA LYS A 36 7.67 10.97 -26.90
C LYS A 36 7.42 10.94 -25.39
N ARG A 37 6.70 11.92 -24.81
CA ARG A 37 6.39 11.98 -23.37
C ARG A 37 5.54 10.78 -22.94
N HIS A 38 5.91 10.22 -21.79
CA HIS A 38 5.14 9.22 -21.09
C HIS A 38 4.23 9.88 -20.04
N PHE A 39 2.99 9.44 -19.96
CA PHE A 39 2.04 9.93 -18.96
C PHE A 39 1.00 8.87 -18.60
N ILE A 40 0.22 9.14 -17.56
CA ILE A 40 -0.85 8.26 -17.06
C ILE A 40 -2.19 8.92 -17.44
N GLY A 41 -3.18 8.12 -17.84
CA GLY A 41 -4.46 8.59 -18.38
C GLY A 41 -5.41 9.31 -17.42
N ASP A 42 -4.98 9.62 -16.19
CA ASP A 42 -5.81 10.23 -15.15
C ASP A 42 -6.24 11.66 -15.51
N HIS A 43 -5.51 12.33 -16.43
CA HIS A 43 -5.79 13.69 -16.86
C HIS A 43 -7.06 13.85 -17.72
N ALA A 44 -7.67 12.75 -18.18
CA ALA A 44 -8.87 12.77 -19.03
C ALA A 44 -10.19 12.61 -18.25
N LEU A 45 -10.17 12.59 -16.91
CA LEU A 45 -11.39 12.58 -16.10
C LEU A 45 -11.87 14.02 -15.88
N SER A 46 -12.50 14.62 -16.89
CA SER A 46 -13.25 15.88 -16.76
C SER A 46 -14.58 15.67 -16.02
N TYR A 47 -14.58 14.91 -14.93
CA TYR A 47 -15.70 14.85 -13.99
C TYR A 47 -15.19 15.21 -12.60
N ARG A 48 -15.59 16.39 -12.12
CA ARG A 48 -15.38 16.82 -10.73
C ARG A 48 -16.12 15.84 -9.83
N GLY A 49 -15.38 14.99 -9.12
CA GLY A 49 -15.98 14.13 -8.13
C GLY A 49 -15.02 13.05 -7.69
N SER A 50 -14.46 13.26 -6.51
CA SER A 50 -13.86 12.24 -5.65
C SER A 50 -12.45 11.81 -6.02
N HIS A 51 -11.54 12.08 -5.08
CA HIS A 51 -10.30 11.35 -4.91
C HIS A 51 -10.64 9.87 -5.03
N SER A 52 -10.27 9.25 -6.16
CA SER A 52 -10.30 7.81 -6.26
C SER A 52 -9.38 7.30 -5.16
N ASN A 53 -9.97 6.78 -4.09
CA ASN A 53 -9.35 5.79 -3.24
C ASN A 53 -9.07 4.59 -4.13
N ILE A 54 -8.07 4.73 -5.00
CA ILE A 54 -7.41 3.59 -5.60
C ILE A 54 -6.66 3.01 -4.42
N THR A 55 -7.34 2.15 -3.67
CA THR A 55 -6.68 1.02 -3.07
C THR A 55 -6.06 0.29 -4.26
N CYS A 56 -4.85 0.72 -4.62
CA CYS A 56 -3.97 -0.05 -5.47
C CYS A 56 -3.77 -1.33 -4.67
N SER A 57 -4.64 -2.32 -4.86
CA SER A 57 -4.34 -3.71 -4.56
C SER A 57 -3.24 -4.07 -5.55
N VAL A 58 -2.03 -3.61 -5.23
CA VAL A 58 -0.79 -4.12 -5.80
C VAL A 58 -0.95 -5.63 -5.70
N PRO A 59 -1.00 -6.37 -6.82
CA PRO A 59 -1.16 -7.81 -6.77
C PRO A 59 0.00 -8.32 -5.92
N MET A 60 -0.34 -8.78 -4.70
CA MET A 60 0.67 -9.32 -3.80
C MET A 60 1.25 -10.51 -4.53
N LYS A 61 2.52 -10.41 -4.90
CA LYS A 61 3.23 -11.49 -5.58
C LYS A 61 3.04 -12.74 -4.71
N GLU A 62 2.52 -13.81 -5.32
CA GLU A 62 2.24 -15.04 -4.58
C GLU A 62 3.50 -15.45 -3.79
N PRO A 63 3.36 -15.72 -2.48
CA PRO A 63 4.50 -16.07 -1.67
C PRO A 63 5.09 -17.38 -2.19
N LYS A 64 6.37 -17.34 -2.59
CA LYS A 64 7.11 -18.51 -3.13
C LYS A 64 7.11 -19.73 -2.19
N TYR A 65 6.89 -19.50 -0.90
CA TYR A 65 6.82 -20.54 0.13
C TYR A 65 5.55 -20.37 0.94
N THR A 66 4.81 -21.46 1.11
CA THR A 66 3.61 -21.52 1.94
C THR A 66 3.98 -21.33 3.42
N PRO A 67 3.07 -20.81 4.27
CA PRO A 67 3.38 -20.56 5.68
C PRO A 67 3.74 -21.84 6.45
N GLU A 68 3.12 -22.97 6.09
CA GLU A 68 3.35 -24.27 6.73
C GLU A 68 4.80 -24.75 6.55
N ILE A 69 5.38 -24.52 5.36
CA ILE A 69 6.78 -24.87 5.10
C ILE A 69 7.71 -23.98 5.96
N ARG A 70 7.38 -22.69 6.12
CA ARG A 70 8.20 -21.76 6.91
C ARG A 70 8.24 -22.17 8.37
N GLU A 71 7.07 -22.40 8.96
CA GLU A 71 6.93 -22.80 10.36
C GLU A 71 7.61 -24.14 10.62
N ARG A 72 7.36 -25.14 9.76
CA ARG A 72 8.00 -26.45 9.88
C ARG A 72 9.52 -26.37 9.78
N THR A 73 10.05 -25.53 8.89
CA THR A 73 11.50 -25.38 8.73
C THR A 73 12.14 -24.69 9.94
N VAL A 74 11.45 -23.69 10.51
CA VAL A 74 11.90 -23.02 11.73
C VAL A 74 11.86 -23.98 12.93
N GLN A 75 10.82 -24.80 13.04
CA GLN A 75 10.71 -25.81 14.11
C GLN A 75 11.80 -26.87 13.98
N LEU A 76 12.06 -27.36 12.77
CA LEU A 76 13.17 -28.27 12.49
C LEU A 76 14.53 -27.67 12.86
N LEU A 77 14.73 -26.37 12.60
CA LEU A 77 15.95 -25.67 12.98
C LEU A 77 16.15 -25.65 14.51
N ILE A 78 15.08 -25.34 15.26
CA ILE A 78 15.11 -25.32 16.73
C ILE A 78 15.42 -26.70 17.30
N GLU A 79 14.81 -27.75 16.74
CA GLU A 79 15.06 -29.13 17.19
C GLU A 79 16.51 -29.57 16.94
N SER A 80 17.06 -29.16 15.78
CA SER A 80 18.45 -29.45 15.40
C SER A 80 19.50 -28.57 16.08
N GLU A 81 19.12 -27.55 16.86
CA GLU A 81 20.07 -26.57 17.41
C GLU A 81 21.14 -27.23 18.29
N LYS A 82 20.81 -28.36 18.94
CA LYS A 82 21.71 -29.12 19.81
C LYS A 82 22.77 -29.94 19.05
N ASP A 83 22.50 -30.26 17.79
CA ASP A 83 23.36 -31.11 16.97
C ASP A 83 24.47 -30.33 16.23
N TYR A 84 24.41 -28.99 16.28
CA TYR A 84 25.33 -28.11 15.56
C TYR A 84 26.01 -27.10 16.50
N PRO A 85 27.25 -26.67 16.17
CA PRO A 85 27.99 -25.71 17.01
C PRO A 85 27.42 -24.29 16.98
N SER A 86 26.59 -23.96 16.00
CA SER A 86 25.95 -22.65 15.89
C SER A 86 24.68 -22.69 15.05
N ASN A 87 23.78 -21.75 15.30
CA ASN A 87 22.57 -21.55 14.50
C ASN A 87 22.88 -21.31 13.01
N SER A 88 23.99 -20.62 12.69
CA SER A 88 24.39 -20.42 11.30
C SER A 88 24.80 -21.73 10.60
N ALA A 89 25.43 -22.66 11.33
CA ALA A 89 25.79 -23.97 10.80
C ALA A 89 24.53 -24.83 10.55
N ALA A 90 23.59 -24.83 11.49
CA ALA A 90 22.31 -25.54 11.34
C ALA A 90 21.49 -24.98 10.16
N ILE A 91 21.39 -23.66 10.02
CA ILE A 91 20.72 -23.00 8.88
C ILE A 91 21.35 -23.42 7.55
N THR A 92 22.68 -23.45 7.47
CA THR A 92 23.40 -23.80 6.24
C THR A 92 23.18 -25.27 5.86
N ALA A 93 23.05 -26.16 6.84
CA ALA A 93 22.79 -27.59 6.63
C ALA A 93 21.32 -27.89 6.26
N ILE A 94 20.37 -27.13 6.78
CA ILE A 94 18.92 -27.38 6.60
C ILE A 94 18.37 -26.69 5.35
N ALA A 95 18.81 -25.49 5.03
CA ALA A 95 18.35 -24.73 3.87
C ALA A 95 18.34 -25.53 2.54
N PRO A 96 19.41 -26.25 2.16
CA PRO A 96 19.41 -27.03 0.92
C PRO A 96 18.41 -28.21 0.94
N LYS A 97 18.07 -28.77 2.11
CA LYS A 97 17.12 -29.89 2.23
C LYS A 97 15.68 -29.48 1.91
N ILE A 98 15.34 -28.21 2.12
CA ILE A 98 14.01 -27.63 1.84
C ILE A 98 13.98 -26.89 0.49
N GLY A 99 15.14 -26.66 -0.12
CA GLY A 99 15.26 -25.89 -1.37
C GLY A 99 15.14 -24.38 -1.15
N CYS A 100 15.44 -23.88 0.05
CA CYS A 100 15.49 -22.45 0.36
C CYS A 100 16.94 -21.96 0.47
N THR A 101 17.15 -20.64 0.38
CA THR A 101 18.47 -20.06 0.61
C THR A 101 18.71 -19.90 2.12
N PRO A 102 19.96 -20.06 2.61
CA PRO A 102 20.29 -19.89 4.04
C PRO A 102 19.81 -18.54 4.60
N GLU A 103 19.91 -17.48 3.79
CA GLU A 103 19.45 -16.15 4.16
C GLU A 103 17.92 -16.07 4.35
N THR A 104 17.17 -16.80 3.52
CA THR A 104 15.71 -16.87 3.67
C THR A 104 15.31 -17.53 4.99
N LEU A 105 15.98 -18.64 5.35
CA LEU A 105 15.72 -19.34 6.60
C LEU A 105 16.15 -18.50 7.82
N ARG A 106 17.26 -17.77 7.72
CA ARG A 106 17.69 -16.82 8.75
C ARG A 106 16.63 -15.75 9.02
N VAL A 107 16.04 -15.17 7.96
CA VAL A 107 14.96 -14.18 8.10
C VAL A 107 13.71 -14.78 8.77
N TRP A 108 13.36 -16.02 8.45
CA TRP A 108 12.23 -16.70 9.11
C TRP A 108 12.50 -16.96 10.58
N TYR A 109 13.70 -17.43 10.92
CA TYR A 109 14.11 -17.65 12.30
C TYR A 109 14.11 -16.35 13.12
N GLN A 110 14.65 -15.26 12.56
CA GLN A 110 14.62 -13.95 13.23
C GLN A 110 13.19 -13.46 13.47
N LYS A 111 12.30 -13.62 12.49
CA LYS A 111 10.87 -13.26 12.66
C LYS A 111 10.21 -14.09 13.75
N HIS A 112 10.52 -15.37 13.85
CA HIS A 112 10.01 -16.23 14.91
C HIS A 112 10.50 -15.77 16.29
N LEU A 113 11.78 -15.41 16.44
CA LEU A 113 12.31 -14.81 17.68
C LEU A 113 11.64 -13.48 18.02
N ASP A 114 11.38 -12.64 17.01
CA ASP A 114 10.69 -11.36 17.20
C ASP A 114 9.23 -11.56 17.63
N GLN A 115 8.56 -12.61 17.15
CA GLN A 115 7.21 -13.00 17.59
C GLN A 115 7.18 -13.57 19.00
N GLN A 116 8.25 -14.25 19.43
CA GLN A 116 8.38 -14.72 20.81
C GLN A 116 8.76 -13.61 21.79
N ASN A 117 9.25 -12.46 21.30
CA ASN A 117 9.61 -11.33 22.16
C ASN A 117 8.37 -10.48 22.48
N PRO A 118 7.83 -10.54 23.72
CA PRO A 118 6.59 -9.85 24.08
C PRO A 118 6.69 -8.33 23.93
N ILE A 119 7.88 -7.75 24.10
CA ILE A 119 8.11 -6.30 23.97
C ILE A 119 7.92 -5.87 22.51
N LYS A 120 8.49 -6.61 21.56
CA LYS A 120 8.36 -6.28 20.14
C LYS A 120 6.93 -6.47 19.64
N VAL A 121 6.26 -7.53 20.07
CA VAL A 121 4.84 -7.77 19.75
C VAL A 121 3.96 -6.63 20.27
N GLN A 122 4.18 -6.21 21.52
CA GLN A 122 3.47 -5.08 22.11
C GLN A 122 3.72 -3.78 21.33
N GLN A 123 4.97 -3.50 20.98
CA GLN A 123 5.34 -2.32 20.18
C GLN A 123 4.63 -2.29 18.80
N ILE A 124 4.51 -3.43 18.13
CA ILE A 124 3.81 -3.52 16.84
C ILE A 124 2.32 -3.22 17.04
N SER A 125 1.68 -3.82 18.06
CA SER A 125 0.27 -3.55 18.37
C SER A 125 0.02 -2.08 18.73
N ASP A 126 0.92 -1.48 19.52
CA ASP A 126 0.80 -0.08 19.93
C ASP A 126 0.99 0.87 18.74
N GLN A 127 1.89 0.55 17.80
CA GLN A 127 2.03 1.30 16.54
C GLN A 127 0.76 1.26 15.67
N GLU A 128 0.09 0.11 15.61
CA GLU A 128 -1.17 -0.02 14.88
C GLU A 128 -2.28 0.82 15.52
N LYS A 129 -2.40 0.76 16.85
CA LYS A 129 -3.35 1.58 17.62
C LYS A 129 -3.06 3.07 17.45
N MET A 130 -1.80 3.49 17.53
CA MET A 130 -1.40 4.88 17.32
C MET A 130 -1.82 5.38 15.94
N LYS A 131 -1.53 4.62 14.88
CA LYS A 131 -1.93 4.98 13.51
C LYS A 131 -3.44 5.05 13.35
N GLN A 132 -4.19 4.17 14.01
CA GLN A 132 -5.65 4.18 13.97
C GLN A 132 -6.21 5.44 14.66
N MET A 133 -5.72 5.73 15.87
CA MET A 133 -6.11 6.94 16.61
C MET A 133 -5.77 8.22 15.83
N GLU A 134 -4.60 8.28 15.17
CA GLU A 134 -4.22 9.44 14.34
C GLU A 134 -5.20 9.66 13.17
N ARG A 135 -5.69 8.58 12.55
CA ARG A 135 -6.71 8.67 11.49
C ARG A 135 -8.02 9.20 12.03
N GLU A 136 -8.49 8.66 13.16
CA GLU A 136 -9.72 9.11 13.81
C GLU A 136 -9.65 10.59 14.21
N ILE A 137 -8.54 11.02 14.81
CA ILE A 137 -8.32 12.44 15.15
C ILE A 137 -8.40 13.32 13.89
N LYS A 138 -7.81 12.86 12.77
CA LYS A 138 -7.85 13.61 11.51
C LYS A 138 -9.26 13.72 10.95
N GLU A 139 -10.03 12.64 11.01
CA GLU A 139 -11.43 12.62 10.57
C GLU A 139 -12.32 13.51 11.45
N LEU A 140 -12.16 13.41 12.77
CA LEU A 140 -12.87 14.26 13.73
C LEU A 140 -12.55 15.75 13.54
N LYS A 141 -11.28 16.10 13.27
CA LYS A 141 -10.89 17.47 12.95
C LYS A 141 -11.56 17.95 11.65
N ARG A 142 -11.61 17.11 10.62
CA ARG A 142 -12.28 17.43 9.35
C ARG A 142 -13.80 17.61 9.55
N ALA A 143 -14.45 16.76 10.34
CA ALA A 143 -15.87 16.89 10.66
C ALA A 143 -16.15 18.20 11.41
N ASN A 144 -15.34 18.53 12.42
CA ASN A 144 -15.45 19.81 13.13
C ASN A 144 -15.26 21.02 12.20
N GLU A 145 -14.35 20.95 11.24
CA GLU A 145 -14.16 22.02 10.26
C GLU A 145 -15.42 22.21 9.39
N ILE A 146 -16.06 21.11 8.95
CA ILE A 146 -17.31 21.15 8.19
C ILE A 146 -18.42 21.79 9.02
N LEU A 147 -18.58 21.37 10.28
CA LEU A 147 -19.59 21.92 11.18
C LEU A 147 -19.38 23.43 11.42
N ARG A 148 -18.13 23.87 11.62
CA ARG A 148 -17.81 25.29 11.77
C ARG A 148 -18.12 26.10 10.51
N LYS A 149 -17.81 25.56 9.33
CA LYS A 149 -18.15 26.18 8.04
C LYS A 149 -19.65 26.26 7.82
N ALA A 150 -20.39 25.20 8.17
CA ALA A 150 -21.84 25.19 8.11
C ALA A 150 -22.45 26.24 9.06
N ALA A 151 -21.99 26.29 10.31
CA ALA A 151 -22.44 27.29 11.27
C ALA A 151 -22.19 28.73 10.78
N ALA A 152 -21.02 29.01 10.22
CA ALA A 152 -20.72 30.32 9.63
C ALA A 152 -21.63 30.65 8.43
N PHE A 153 -21.92 29.67 7.57
CA PHE A 153 -22.84 29.83 6.45
C PHE A 153 -24.27 30.16 6.90
N PHE A 154 -24.78 29.44 7.92
CA PHE A 154 -26.11 29.69 8.47
C PHE A 154 -26.21 31.05 9.16
N ALA A 155 -25.19 31.45 9.92
CA ALA A 155 -25.16 32.76 10.56
C ALA A 155 -25.20 33.92 9.52
N GLN A 156 -24.48 33.79 8.40
CA GLN A 156 -24.53 34.79 7.32
C GLN A 156 -25.92 34.84 6.67
N ALA A 157 -26.53 33.69 6.40
CA ALA A 157 -27.86 33.63 5.80
C ALA A 157 -28.96 34.22 6.69
N GLU A 158 -28.81 34.14 8.03
CA GLU A 158 -29.72 34.81 8.97
C GLU A 158 -29.57 36.34 8.92
N LEU A 159 -28.33 36.85 8.88
CA LEU A 159 -28.08 38.30 8.74
C LEU A 159 -28.65 38.85 7.42
N ASP A 160 -28.48 38.13 6.31
CA ASP A 160 -28.99 38.55 4.99
C ASP A 160 -30.53 38.60 4.94
N ARG A 161 -31.23 37.80 5.76
CA ARG A 161 -32.69 37.84 5.89
C ARG A 161 -33.19 39.03 6.70
N LEU A 162 -32.40 39.52 7.66
CA LEU A 162 -32.77 40.64 8.53
C LEU A 162 -32.56 42.01 7.86
N HIS A 163 -31.72 42.09 6.84
CA HIS A 163 -31.47 43.32 6.07
C HIS A 163 -32.46 43.56 4.91
N LYS A 164 -33.54 42.77 4.83
CA LYS A 164 -34.62 42.90 3.83
C LYS A 164 -35.93 43.29 4.51
#